data_AF-A0A9N9VRK4-F1
#
_entry.id   AF-A0A9N9VRK4-F1
#
_cell.length_a   1.000
_cell.length_b   1.000
_cell.length_c   1.000
_cell.angle_alpha   90.00
_cell.angle_beta   90.00
_cell.angle_gamma   90.00
#
_symmetry.space_group_name_H-M   'P 1'
#
loop_
_entity.id
_entity.type
_entity.pdbx_description
1 polymer ?
#
loop_
_entity_poly.entity_id
_entity_poly.type
_entity_poly.pdbx_seq_one_letter_code
_entity_poly.pdbx_strand_id
1 'polypeptide(L)'
;MSDSKLLNGTVYELKYVDVFWEMYLPDSRNFTSEARQYSIAGWALLAQKWVHYDGALKLALGAISLNTIGQELGKEWMIHEGRKLYGAALQGMASSVKNLHRKNQNAIIMTSRILSLFEVLFGDGDLAKRYRDWSGHVSGEEAIMMLTKPENYINRDAHDLLCDGRLRSSTFARKKCLFNDHAWKTVPWWRIRKTEKDKLIDIILEVPELLESLDNTISTYDGEQHIVYMQTLAASLLRCEERLKIWHKQASQQLMIGEEAQDATGLAASHLMSIYWAYRVLIRGVLENHQFYQEIPASAVSLSEMRDNILRRTERFSSAKSGWFGKQIIGFPVGVAMRFAPPAKTGEYPAICETVSARLS
;
A
#
# COMPACT_ATOMS: atom_id res chain seq x y z
N MET A 1 30.80 7.58 32.72
CA MET A 1 29.34 7.49 32.49
C MET A 1 28.87 8.86 32.04
N SER A 2 28.31 9.09 30.84
CA SER A 2 27.68 8.17 29.90
C SER A 2 28.05 8.46 28.44
N ASP A 3 28.40 7.40 27.74
CA ASP A 3 28.33 7.06 26.30
C ASP A 3 27.74 8.07 25.30
N SER A 4 28.38 9.23 25.15
CA SER A 4 28.19 10.10 23.98
C SER A 4 29.35 10.02 22.97
N LYS A 5 30.19 8.99 23.08
CA LYS A 5 31.19 8.71 22.05
C LYS A 5 30.54 7.95 20.91
N LEU A 6 29.98 8.77 20.02
CA LEU A 6 30.05 8.63 18.57
C LEU A 6 29.69 7.24 18.03
N LEU A 7 28.57 7.24 17.30
CA LEU A 7 28.26 6.44 16.10
C LEU A 7 29.44 6.40 15.09
N ASN A 8 30.61 5.96 15.54
CA ASN A 8 31.79 5.71 14.73
C ASN A 8 31.79 4.22 14.41
N GLY A 9 31.27 3.88 13.24
CA GLY A 9 31.47 2.57 12.67
C GLY A 9 30.45 2.31 11.59
N THR A 10 30.87 2.42 10.34
CA THR A 10 30.23 1.80 9.16
C THR A 10 29.74 0.38 9.46
N VAL A 11 30.41 -0.36 10.35
CA VAL A 11 30.02 -1.70 10.83
C VAL A 11 28.72 -1.71 11.65
N TYR A 12 28.50 -0.76 12.56
CA TYR A 12 27.24 -0.67 13.32
C TYR A 12 26.11 -0.14 12.43
N GLU A 13 26.41 0.77 11.50
CA GLU A 13 25.42 1.26 10.53
C GLU A 13 24.95 0.17 9.54
N LEU A 14 25.87 -0.67 9.05
CA LEU A 14 25.54 -1.82 8.19
C LEU A 14 24.67 -2.83 8.94
N LYS A 15 24.97 -3.07 10.21
CA LYS A 15 24.20 -4.00 11.06
C LYS A 15 22.72 -3.63 11.18
N TYR A 16 22.38 -2.34 11.24
CA TYR A 16 20.96 -1.93 11.34
C TYR A 16 20.19 -2.10 10.03
N VAL A 17 20.86 -1.99 8.88
CA VAL A 17 20.23 -2.24 7.58
C VAL A 17 19.93 -3.74 7.43
N ASP A 18 20.84 -4.61 7.84
CA ASP A 18 20.62 -6.06 7.79
C ASP A 18 19.48 -6.48 8.72
N VAL A 19 19.46 -5.95 9.95
CA VAL A 19 18.35 -6.17 10.90
C VAL A 19 17.01 -5.72 10.31
N PHE A 20 16.98 -4.57 9.59
CA PHE A 20 15.74 -4.13 8.93
C PHE A 20 15.23 -5.22 7.98
N TRP A 21 16.07 -5.78 7.12
CA TRP A 21 15.65 -6.77 6.14
C TRP A 21 15.23 -8.10 6.76
N GLU A 22 15.93 -8.55 7.81
CA GLU A 22 15.55 -9.73 8.59
C GLU A 22 14.16 -9.56 9.24
N MET A 23 13.83 -8.37 9.73
CA MET A 23 12.53 -8.10 10.34
C MET A 23 11.44 -7.80 9.31
N TYR A 24 11.79 -7.18 8.18
CA TYR A 24 10.86 -6.84 7.11
C TYR A 24 10.34 -8.10 6.40
N LEU A 25 11.22 -9.07 6.11
CA LEU A 25 10.87 -10.36 5.53
C LEU A 25 11.69 -11.52 6.16
N PRO A 26 11.22 -12.09 7.28
CA PRO A 26 11.94 -13.11 8.05
C PRO A 26 12.19 -14.44 7.33
N ASP A 27 13.02 -15.28 7.96
CA ASP A 27 13.44 -16.62 7.51
C ASP A 27 14.30 -16.60 6.24
N SER A 28 15.18 -15.59 6.09
CA SER A 28 16.04 -15.41 4.91
C SER A 28 15.28 -15.37 3.59
N ARG A 29 13.99 -15.01 3.64
CA ARG A 29 13.18 -14.85 2.45
C ARG A 29 13.64 -13.60 1.71
N ASN A 30 13.67 -13.73 0.39
CA ASN A 30 13.94 -12.62 -0.50
C ASN A 30 12.77 -12.49 -1.49
N PHE A 31 12.50 -11.28 -1.93
CA PHE A 31 11.61 -11.09 -3.07
C PHE A 31 12.32 -11.58 -4.33
N THR A 32 11.96 -12.77 -4.76
CA THR A 32 12.44 -13.37 -6.00
C THR A 32 11.83 -12.67 -7.22
N SER A 33 12.37 -12.97 -8.40
CA SER A 33 11.83 -12.44 -9.65
C SER A 33 10.40 -12.93 -9.93
N GLU A 34 10.07 -14.10 -9.40
CA GLU A 34 8.77 -14.76 -9.43
C GLU A 34 7.81 -14.05 -8.49
N ALA A 35 8.23 -13.79 -7.24
CA ALA A 35 7.43 -13.04 -6.27
C ALA A 35 7.07 -11.65 -6.79
N ARG A 36 7.93 -10.99 -7.58
CA ARG A 36 7.65 -9.68 -8.21
C ARG A 36 6.39 -9.68 -9.09
N GLN A 37 6.00 -10.82 -9.68
CA GLN A 37 4.79 -10.89 -10.49
C GLN A 37 3.51 -10.64 -9.68
N TYR A 38 3.58 -10.85 -8.37
CA TYR A 38 2.46 -10.68 -7.43
C TYR A 38 2.73 -9.61 -6.38
N SER A 39 4.00 -9.31 -6.11
CA SER A 39 4.43 -8.50 -4.99
C SER A 39 4.36 -7.01 -5.28
N ILE A 40 4.20 -6.26 -4.19
CA ILE A 40 4.24 -4.80 -4.13
C ILE A 40 5.50 -4.31 -3.43
N ALA A 41 6.48 -5.20 -3.28
CA ALA A 41 7.78 -4.94 -2.67
C ALA A 41 8.90 -4.88 -3.72
N GLY A 42 8.58 -4.53 -4.97
CA GLY A 42 9.59 -4.27 -6.00
C GLY A 42 10.59 -3.20 -5.56
N TRP A 43 10.12 -2.24 -4.76
CA TRP A 43 10.93 -1.22 -4.11
C TRP A 43 11.91 -1.72 -3.05
N ALA A 44 11.65 -2.85 -2.39
CA ALA A 44 12.53 -3.36 -1.33
C ALA A 44 13.91 -3.73 -1.91
N LEU A 45 13.93 -4.38 -3.07
CA LEU A 45 15.16 -4.70 -3.81
C LEU A 45 15.91 -3.43 -4.22
N LEU A 46 15.19 -2.38 -4.61
CA LEU A 46 15.80 -1.09 -4.95
C LEU A 46 16.35 -0.39 -3.70
N ALA A 47 15.64 -0.45 -2.57
CA ALA A 47 16.09 0.15 -1.33
C ALA A 47 17.39 -0.52 -0.84
N GLN A 48 17.51 -1.84 -0.93
CA GLN A 48 18.76 -2.57 -0.67
C GLN A 48 19.90 -2.09 -1.57
N LYS A 49 19.65 -1.87 -2.86
CA LYS A 49 20.65 -1.36 -3.81
C LYS A 49 21.10 0.07 -3.47
N TRP A 50 20.19 0.93 -3.03
CA TRP A 50 20.42 2.37 -2.93
C TRP A 50 20.73 2.88 -1.51
N VAL A 51 20.52 2.07 -0.46
CA VAL A 51 20.73 2.48 0.94
C VAL A 51 22.12 3.01 1.24
N HIS A 52 23.16 2.52 0.55
CA HIS A 52 24.54 2.98 0.76
C HIS A 52 24.82 4.35 0.13
N TYR A 53 23.94 4.85 -0.74
CA TYR A 53 24.14 6.07 -1.52
C TYR A 53 23.23 7.23 -1.07
N ASP A 54 22.20 6.98 -0.27
CA ASP A 54 21.29 8.01 0.24
C ASP A 54 21.21 8.01 1.76
N GLY A 55 21.65 9.12 2.36
CA GLY A 55 21.69 9.27 3.81
C GLY A 55 20.32 9.29 4.47
N ALA A 56 19.29 9.87 3.82
CA ALA A 56 17.95 9.92 4.39
C ALA A 56 17.30 8.53 4.40
N LEU A 57 17.50 7.75 3.32
CA LEU A 57 17.08 6.35 3.27
C LEU A 57 17.76 5.51 4.35
N LYS A 58 19.08 5.64 4.52
CA LYS A 58 19.82 4.94 5.58
C LYS A 58 19.31 5.29 6.98
N LEU A 59 19.10 6.57 7.26
CA LEU A 59 18.56 7.04 8.55
C LEU A 59 17.16 6.49 8.81
N ALA A 60 16.30 6.46 7.79
CA ALA A 60 14.94 5.94 7.92
C ALA A 60 14.91 4.44 8.24
N LEU A 61 15.78 3.64 7.60
CA LEU A 61 15.92 2.21 7.90
C LEU A 61 16.45 1.99 9.31
N GLY A 62 17.50 2.73 9.69
CA GLY A 62 18.08 2.67 11.04
C GLY A 62 17.07 3.05 12.14
N ALA A 63 16.18 4.00 11.86
CA ALA A 63 15.13 4.42 12.78
C ALA A 63 14.19 3.24 13.14
N ILE A 64 13.71 2.51 12.13
CA ILE A 64 12.84 1.35 12.35
C ILE A 64 13.59 0.24 13.10
N SER A 65 14.83 -0.07 12.69
CA SER A 65 15.64 -1.10 13.33
C SER A 65 15.92 -0.82 14.81
N LEU A 66 16.39 0.40 15.14
CA LEU A 66 16.66 0.77 16.53
C LEU A 66 15.42 0.78 17.40
N ASN A 67 14.30 1.28 16.86
CA ASN A 67 13.07 1.33 17.63
C ASN A 67 12.54 -0.09 17.92
N THR A 68 12.67 -1.00 16.96
CA THR A 68 12.25 -2.41 17.15
C THR A 68 13.12 -3.12 18.17
N ILE A 69 14.45 -3.11 17.99
CA ILE A 69 15.38 -3.75 18.93
C ILE A 69 15.21 -3.14 20.33
N GLY A 70 15.02 -1.81 20.39
CA GLY A 70 14.77 -1.11 21.64
C GLY A 70 13.51 -1.59 22.35
N GLN A 71 12.39 -1.78 21.63
CA GLN A 71 11.17 -2.34 22.19
C GLN A 71 11.35 -3.79 22.65
N GLU A 72 11.98 -4.64 21.83
CA GLU A 72 12.21 -6.06 22.14
C GLU A 72 13.10 -6.25 23.39
N LEU A 73 14.13 -5.42 23.53
CA LEU A 73 15.08 -5.51 24.64
C LEU A 73 14.71 -4.62 25.85
N GLY A 74 13.62 -3.86 25.78
CA GLY A 74 13.24 -2.88 26.81
C GLY A 74 14.30 -1.80 27.02
N LYS A 75 14.94 -1.33 25.94
CA LYS A 75 16.03 -0.33 25.97
C LYS A 75 15.54 1.01 25.45
N GLU A 76 15.02 1.84 26.37
CA GLU A 76 14.50 3.18 26.07
C GLU A 76 15.48 4.08 25.30
N TRP A 77 16.79 3.96 25.55
CA TRP A 77 17.78 4.76 24.83
C TRP A 77 17.82 4.44 23.33
N MET A 78 17.57 3.17 22.94
CA MET A 78 17.52 2.77 21.53
C MET A 78 16.25 3.29 20.86
N ILE A 79 15.12 3.26 21.58
CA ILE A 79 13.83 3.82 21.13
C ILE A 79 14.00 5.33 20.88
N HIS A 80 14.57 6.04 21.85
CA HIS A 80 14.83 7.47 21.75
C HIS A 80 15.77 7.80 20.58
N GLU A 81 16.84 7.04 20.41
CA GLU A 81 17.77 7.23 19.29
C GLU A 81 17.10 6.91 17.94
N GLY A 82 16.29 5.86 17.86
CA GLY A 82 15.49 5.53 16.69
C GLY A 82 14.55 6.69 16.28
N ARG A 83 13.89 7.33 17.25
CA ARG A 83 13.05 8.52 16.99
C ARG A 83 13.88 9.73 16.52
N LYS A 84 15.11 9.92 17.00
CA LYS A 84 16.01 10.96 16.46
C LYS A 84 16.40 10.68 15.02
N LEU A 85 16.73 9.43 14.68
CA LEU A 85 17.05 9.05 13.30
C LEU A 85 15.85 9.28 12.37
N TYR A 86 14.63 8.97 12.84
CA TYR A 86 13.39 9.27 12.13
C TYR A 86 13.26 10.78 11.84
N GLY A 87 13.42 11.62 12.87
CA GLY A 87 13.40 13.07 12.70
C GLY A 87 14.47 13.61 11.74
N ALA A 88 15.69 13.07 11.80
CA ALA A 88 16.78 13.42 10.89
C ALA A 88 16.47 12.99 9.44
N ALA A 89 15.89 11.81 9.24
CA ALA A 89 15.46 11.32 7.92
C ALA A 89 14.38 12.22 7.31
N LEU A 90 13.39 12.67 8.10
CA LEU A 90 12.38 13.64 7.67
C LEU A 90 13.01 14.96 7.22
N GLN A 91 13.96 15.51 7.98
CA GLN A 91 14.67 16.74 7.62
C GLN A 91 15.49 16.59 6.34
N GLY A 92 16.16 15.45 6.19
CA GLY A 92 16.90 15.08 4.97
C GLY A 92 15.98 14.98 3.76
N MET A 93 14.85 14.30 3.90
CA MET A 93 13.84 14.17 2.84
C MET A 93 13.26 15.53 2.45
N ALA A 94 12.87 16.36 3.43
CA ALA A 94 12.35 17.70 3.18
C ALA A 94 13.36 18.59 2.42
N SER A 95 14.64 18.48 2.76
CA SER A 95 15.72 19.19 2.07
C SER A 95 15.94 18.69 0.64
N SER A 96 15.80 17.38 0.41
CA SER A 96 15.87 16.76 -0.91
C SER A 96 14.67 17.12 -1.79
N VAL A 97 13.47 17.20 -1.23
CA VAL A 97 12.26 17.66 -1.94
C VAL A 97 12.45 19.10 -2.44
N LYS A 98 12.99 20.00 -1.63
CA LYS A 98 13.30 21.38 -2.08
C LYS A 98 14.27 21.46 -3.26
N ASN A 99 15.06 20.41 -3.51
CA ASN A 99 16.07 20.35 -4.58
C ASN A 99 15.86 19.14 -5.50
N LEU A 100 14.61 18.78 -5.77
CA LEU A 100 14.19 17.57 -6.48
C LEU A 100 14.95 17.30 -7.80
N HIS A 101 15.24 18.33 -8.59
CA HIS A 101 15.97 18.19 -9.87
C HIS A 101 17.42 17.73 -9.74
N ARG A 102 18.04 17.91 -8.56
CA ARG A 102 19.45 17.57 -8.29
C ARG A 102 19.61 16.30 -7.47
N LYS A 103 18.50 15.67 -7.07
CA LYS A 103 18.49 14.52 -6.16
C LYS A 103 17.92 13.30 -6.86
N ASN A 104 18.29 12.13 -6.34
CA ASN A 104 17.79 10.86 -6.84
C ASN A 104 16.32 10.70 -6.39
N GLN A 105 15.38 10.92 -7.31
CA GLN A 105 13.94 10.81 -7.03
C GLN A 105 13.55 9.44 -6.50
N ASN A 106 14.16 8.37 -7.02
CA ASN A 106 13.90 7.01 -6.55
C ASN A 106 14.25 6.86 -5.07
N ALA A 107 15.38 7.43 -4.64
CA ALA A 107 15.79 7.41 -3.24
C ALA A 107 14.78 8.15 -2.36
N ILE A 108 14.31 9.33 -2.77
CA ILE A 108 13.29 10.10 -2.04
C ILE A 108 11.99 9.30 -1.90
N ILE A 109 11.53 8.66 -2.97
CA ILE A 109 10.33 7.80 -2.95
C ILE A 109 10.51 6.63 -1.95
N MET A 110 11.65 5.95 -2.01
CA MET A 110 11.94 4.85 -1.09
C MET A 110 12.03 5.31 0.37
N THR A 111 12.67 6.46 0.63
CA THR A 111 12.69 7.07 1.96
C THR A 111 11.26 7.36 2.44
N SER A 112 10.40 7.94 1.60
CA SER A 112 8.99 8.19 1.95
C SER A 112 8.25 6.90 2.32
N ARG A 113 8.49 5.79 1.61
CA ARG A 113 7.89 4.48 1.93
C ARG A 113 8.34 3.92 3.27
N ILE A 114 9.63 4.06 3.60
CA ILE A 114 10.16 3.63 4.90
C ILE A 114 9.61 4.50 6.04
N LEU A 115 9.54 5.82 5.85
CA LEU A 115 8.95 6.72 6.85
C LEU A 115 7.45 6.45 7.05
N SER A 116 6.71 6.18 5.96
CA SER A 116 5.34 5.70 6.00
C SER A 116 5.22 4.41 6.83
N LEU A 117 6.13 3.44 6.67
CA LEU A 117 6.15 2.22 7.49
C LEU A 117 6.45 2.52 8.97
N PHE A 118 7.35 3.47 9.26
CA PHE A 118 7.62 3.91 10.63
C PHE A 118 6.35 4.41 11.31
N GLU A 119 5.53 5.21 10.63
CA GLU A 119 4.25 5.70 11.18
C GLU A 119 3.26 4.57 11.48
N VAL A 120 3.23 3.51 10.65
CA VAL A 120 2.38 2.34 10.89
C VAL A 120 2.83 1.56 12.12
N LEU A 121 4.15 1.41 12.32
CA LEU A 121 4.69 0.58 13.39
C LEU A 121 4.80 1.32 14.72
N PHE A 122 5.15 2.61 14.68
CA PHE A 122 5.64 3.37 15.83
C PHE A 122 5.05 4.79 15.94
N GLY A 123 4.10 5.14 15.08
CA GLY A 123 3.47 6.45 15.10
C GLY A 123 2.88 6.77 16.48
N ASP A 124 3.04 8.02 16.92
CA ASP A 124 2.49 8.48 18.20
C ASP A 124 1.15 9.21 17.99
N GLY A 125 0.30 9.18 19.01
CA GLY A 125 -1.00 9.85 19.03
C GLY A 125 -2.18 8.94 18.70
N ASP A 126 -3.35 9.56 18.55
CA ASP A 126 -4.57 8.85 18.18
C ASP A 126 -4.53 8.27 16.75
N LEU A 127 -5.49 7.40 16.44
CA LEU A 127 -5.61 6.77 15.11
C LEU A 127 -5.73 7.81 13.99
N ALA A 128 -6.40 8.93 14.24
CA ALA A 128 -6.60 9.97 13.24
C ALA A 128 -5.29 10.67 12.87
N LYS A 129 -4.42 10.94 13.85
CA LYS A 129 -3.09 11.52 13.64
C LYS A 129 -2.20 10.55 12.87
N ARG A 130 -2.11 9.29 13.32
CA ARG A 130 -1.28 8.26 12.64
C ARG A 130 -1.64 8.12 11.16
N TYR A 131 -2.93 8.16 10.85
CA TYR A 131 -3.39 8.17 9.46
C TYR A 131 -2.98 9.41 8.70
N ARG A 132 -3.13 10.61 9.27
CA ARG A 132 -2.75 11.84 8.58
C ARG A 132 -1.26 11.82 8.24
N ASP A 133 -0.42 11.41 9.18
CA ASP A 133 1.03 11.36 8.99
C ASP A 133 1.40 10.34 7.91
N TRP A 134 0.88 9.12 8.02
CA TRP A 134 1.10 8.07 7.03
C TRP A 134 0.52 8.41 5.63
N SER A 135 -0.69 8.98 5.56
CA SER A 135 -1.35 9.37 4.32
C SER A 135 -0.64 10.54 3.65
N GLY A 136 -0.04 11.44 4.45
CA GLY A 136 0.85 12.48 3.98
C GLY A 136 2.06 11.93 3.23
N HIS A 137 2.67 10.85 3.72
CA HIS A 137 3.76 10.17 3.00
C HIS A 137 3.32 9.55 1.68
N VAL A 138 2.16 8.88 1.64
CA VAL A 138 1.60 8.28 0.40
C VAL A 138 1.27 9.37 -0.62
N SER A 139 0.63 10.46 -0.19
CA SER A 139 0.27 11.59 -1.05
C SER A 139 1.52 12.33 -1.57
N GLY A 140 2.53 12.50 -0.71
CA GLY A 140 3.81 13.10 -1.08
C GLY A 140 4.60 12.23 -2.07
N GLU A 141 4.56 10.91 -1.91
CA GLU A 141 5.13 9.96 -2.87
C GLU A 141 4.49 10.12 -4.26
N GLU A 142 3.15 10.11 -4.33
CA GLU A 142 2.43 10.33 -5.58
C GLU A 142 2.78 11.69 -6.20
N ALA A 143 2.77 12.76 -5.43
CA ALA A 143 3.15 14.09 -5.91
C ALA A 143 4.56 14.11 -6.53
N ILE A 144 5.54 13.47 -5.89
CA ILE A 144 6.92 13.39 -6.41
C ILE A 144 6.96 12.62 -7.73
N MET A 145 6.23 11.50 -7.82
CA MET A 145 6.19 10.70 -9.05
C MET A 145 5.59 11.49 -10.21
N MET A 146 4.54 12.25 -9.92
CA MET A 146 3.82 13.08 -10.88
C MET A 146 4.58 14.33 -11.33
N LEU A 147 5.71 14.69 -10.71
CA LEU A 147 6.61 15.74 -11.21
C LEU A 147 7.36 15.30 -12.47
N THR A 148 7.33 14.02 -12.80
CA THR A 148 7.92 13.48 -14.01
C THR A 148 6.86 12.93 -14.96
N LYS A 149 7.23 12.80 -16.23
CA LYS A 149 6.33 12.28 -17.24
C LYS A 149 6.34 10.74 -17.24
N PRO A 150 5.27 10.07 -17.72
CA PRO A 150 5.20 8.62 -17.80
C PRO A 150 6.39 7.95 -18.50
N GLU A 151 7.03 8.63 -19.47
CA GLU A 151 8.20 8.14 -20.22
C GLU A 151 9.41 7.88 -19.33
N ASN A 152 9.51 8.55 -18.17
CA ASN A 152 10.62 8.32 -17.24
C ASN A 152 10.52 6.97 -16.52
N TYR A 153 9.37 6.29 -16.63
CA TYR A 153 9.07 5.01 -15.98
C TYR A 153 9.16 3.80 -16.92
N ILE A 154 9.77 3.95 -18.10
CA ILE A 154 9.99 2.84 -19.04
C ILE A 154 11.18 1.94 -18.65
N ASN A 155 12.06 2.42 -17.78
CA ASN A 155 13.25 1.71 -17.32
C ASN A 155 12.97 0.98 -16.01
N ARG A 156 13.55 -0.21 -15.83
CA ARG A 156 13.18 -1.17 -14.77
C ARG A 156 13.11 -0.57 -13.35
N ASP A 157 14.16 0.09 -12.88
CA ASP A 157 14.20 0.62 -11.50
C ASP A 157 13.05 1.62 -11.22
N ALA A 158 12.83 2.58 -12.12
CA ALA A 158 11.73 3.54 -11.96
C ALA A 158 10.37 2.84 -12.16
N HIS A 159 10.28 1.92 -13.13
CA HIS A 159 9.07 1.16 -13.44
C HIS A 159 8.57 0.37 -12.23
N ASP A 160 9.46 -0.29 -11.49
CA ASP A 160 9.08 -1.07 -10.32
C ASP A 160 8.51 -0.17 -9.20
N LEU A 161 9.11 1.01 -8.99
CA LEU A 161 8.56 2.01 -8.07
C LEU A 161 7.18 2.47 -8.52
N LEU A 162 6.99 2.69 -9.83
CA LEU A 162 5.69 3.05 -10.39
C LEU A 162 4.64 1.98 -10.12
N CYS A 163 4.90 0.73 -10.48
CA CYS A 163 3.92 -0.35 -10.32
C CYS A 163 3.47 -0.52 -8.87
N ASP A 164 4.38 -0.35 -7.91
CA ASP A 164 4.05 -0.40 -6.48
C ASP A 164 3.31 0.87 -6.02
N GLY A 165 3.71 2.04 -6.51
CA GLY A 165 3.12 3.34 -6.16
C GLY A 165 1.66 3.46 -6.60
N ARG A 166 1.35 2.94 -7.80
CA ARG A 166 -0.03 2.88 -8.35
C ARG A 166 -0.99 2.14 -7.43
N LEU A 167 -0.58 0.99 -6.90
CA LEU A 167 -1.42 0.27 -5.94
C LEU A 167 -1.58 1.08 -4.66
N ARG A 168 -0.48 1.63 -4.10
CA ARG A 168 -0.52 2.42 -2.86
C ARG A 168 -1.48 3.60 -2.97
N SER A 169 -1.45 4.35 -4.06
CA SER A 169 -2.38 5.47 -4.29
C SER A 169 -3.84 5.02 -4.36
N SER A 170 -4.13 3.90 -5.03
CA SER A 170 -5.52 3.40 -5.15
C SER A 170 -6.12 2.93 -3.82
N THR A 171 -5.28 2.35 -2.96
CA THR A 171 -5.69 1.55 -1.81
C THR A 171 -6.23 2.42 -0.66
N PHE A 172 -5.89 3.70 -0.60
CA PHE A 172 -6.06 4.47 0.65
C PHE A 172 -6.75 5.82 0.50
N ALA A 173 -7.08 6.19 -0.74
CA ALA A 173 -7.77 7.42 -1.05
C ALA A 173 -9.10 7.11 -1.75
N ARG A 174 -10.20 7.70 -1.27
CA ARG A 174 -11.45 7.85 -2.05
C ARG A 174 -11.35 9.07 -2.97
N LYS A 175 -10.21 9.21 -3.64
CA LYS A 175 -9.89 10.36 -4.49
C LYS A 175 -9.33 9.88 -5.81
N LYS A 176 -9.64 10.60 -6.88
CA LYS A 176 -9.06 10.39 -8.19
C LYS A 176 -7.55 10.41 -8.09
N CYS A 177 -6.95 9.38 -8.65
CA CYS A 177 -5.51 9.22 -8.75
C CYS A 177 -5.09 9.50 -10.20
N LEU A 178 -4.03 10.29 -10.38
CA LEU A 178 -3.53 10.65 -11.72
C LEU A 178 -2.98 9.43 -12.48
N PHE A 179 -2.63 8.36 -11.76
CA PHE A 179 -2.26 7.09 -12.38
C PHE A 179 -3.40 6.37 -13.11
N ASN A 180 -4.65 6.83 -12.95
CA ASN A 180 -5.79 6.30 -13.70
C ASN A 180 -5.82 6.77 -15.17
N ASP A 181 -5.12 7.87 -15.49
CA ASP A 181 -5.10 8.42 -16.85
C ASP A 181 -4.47 7.45 -17.86
N HIS A 182 -4.94 7.51 -19.10
CA HIS A 182 -4.53 6.59 -20.17
C HIS A 182 -3.00 6.55 -20.37
N ALA A 183 -2.32 7.69 -20.32
CA ALA A 183 -0.86 7.76 -20.49
C ALA A 183 -0.13 6.97 -19.38
N TRP A 184 -0.58 7.09 -18.13
CA TRP A 184 -0.05 6.37 -16.97
C TRP A 184 -0.46 4.90 -16.89
N LYS A 185 -1.33 4.43 -17.80
CA LYS A 185 -1.67 3.02 -18.02
C LYS A 185 -0.97 2.40 -19.23
N THR A 186 -0.30 3.18 -20.08
CA THR A 186 0.20 2.68 -21.37
C THR A 186 1.68 2.95 -21.58
N VAL A 187 2.11 4.21 -21.46
CA VAL A 187 3.48 4.64 -21.78
C VAL A 187 4.55 3.90 -20.97
N PRO A 188 4.42 3.72 -19.63
CA PRO A 188 5.42 3.00 -18.83
C PRO A 188 5.63 1.53 -19.24
N TRP A 189 4.65 0.91 -19.92
CA TRP A 189 4.71 -0.49 -20.38
C TRP A 189 5.20 -0.63 -21.82
N TRP A 190 5.74 0.43 -22.43
CA TRP A 190 6.25 0.38 -23.79
C TRP A 190 7.33 -0.71 -23.99
N ARG A 191 8.19 -0.93 -22.99
CA ARG A 191 9.28 -1.92 -23.02
C ARG A 191 9.04 -3.14 -22.12
N ILE A 192 8.12 -3.04 -21.18
CA ILE A 192 7.91 -4.03 -20.12
C ILE A 192 6.46 -4.50 -20.20
N ARG A 193 6.28 -5.81 -20.41
CA ARG A 193 4.94 -6.41 -20.49
C ARG A 193 4.25 -6.37 -19.13
N LYS A 194 2.96 -6.00 -19.13
CA LYS A 194 2.09 -6.08 -17.95
C LYS A 194 1.97 -7.50 -17.41
N THR A 195 2.15 -7.63 -16.10
CA THR A 195 1.83 -8.82 -15.31
C THR A 195 0.33 -8.88 -14.98
N GLU A 196 -0.15 -9.99 -14.43
CA GLU A 196 -1.53 -10.08 -13.93
C GLU A 196 -1.80 -9.08 -12.80
N LYS A 197 -0.80 -8.81 -11.95
CA LYS A 197 -0.85 -7.72 -10.96
C LYS A 197 -1.12 -6.37 -11.61
N ASP A 198 -0.38 -6.03 -12.66
CA ASP A 198 -0.52 -4.71 -13.31
C ASP A 198 -1.91 -4.54 -13.95
N LYS A 199 -2.44 -5.62 -14.52
CA LYS A 199 -3.81 -5.63 -15.09
C LYS A 199 -4.88 -5.45 -14.01
N LEU A 200 -4.72 -6.06 -12.84
CA LEU A 200 -5.61 -5.82 -11.71
C LEU A 200 -5.53 -4.35 -11.27
N ILE A 201 -4.32 -3.82 -11.13
CA ILE A 201 -4.09 -2.42 -10.73
C ILE A 201 -4.77 -1.45 -11.71
N ASP A 202 -4.72 -1.72 -13.01
CA ASP A 202 -5.41 -0.89 -14.01
C ASP A 202 -6.93 -0.81 -13.80
N ILE A 203 -7.55 -1.90 -13.32
CA ILE A 203 -8.99 -1.95 -13.04
C ILE A 203 -9.31 -1.19 -11.75
N ILE A 204 -8.57 -1.47 -10.67
CA ILE A 204 -8.87 -0.90 -9.36
C ILE A 204 -8.60 0.61 -9.27
N LEU A 205 -7.68 1.15 -10.09
CA LEU A 205 -7.40 2.59 -10.14
C LEU A 205 -8.61 3.45 -10.54
N GLU A 206 -9.61 2.85 -11.19
CA GLU A 206 -10.86 3.53 -11.55
C GLU A 206 -11.79 3.70 -10.35
N VAL A 207 -11.70 2.81 -9.36
CA VAL A 207 -12.65 2.78 -8.23
C VAL A 207 -12.54 4.04 -7.35
N PRO A 208 -11.36 4.51 -6.93
CA PRO A 208 -11.23 5.75 -6.18
C PRO A 208 -11.88 6.98 -6.84
N GLU A 209 -11.76 7.11 -8.16
CA GLU A 209 -12.39 8.19 -8.93
C GLU A 209 -13.93 8.08 -8.92
N LEU A 210 -14.46 6.86 -9.04
CA LEU A 210 -15.91 6.61 -8.93
C LEU A 210 -16.43 6.91 -7.51
N LEU A 211 -15.64 6.63 -6.47
CA LEU A 211 -16.02 6.93 -5.09
C LEU A 211 -15.97 8.42 -4.78
N GLU A 212 -14.95 9.14 -5.26
CA GLU A 212 -14.90 10.61 -5.16
C GLU A 212 -16.09 11.24 -5.88
N SER A 213 -16.40 10.70 -7.07
CA SER A 213 -17.55 11.09 -7.88
C SER A 213 -18.87 10.89 -7.13
N LEU A 214 -19.02 9.81 -6.36
CA LEU A 214 -20.17 9.58 -5.50
C LEU A 214 -20.25 10.62 -4.37
N ASP A 215 -19.14 10.84 -3.67
CA ASP A 215 -19.05 11.73 -2.52
C ASP A 215 -19.39 13.19 -2.91
N ASN A 216 -18.92 13.64 -4.07
CA ASN A 216 -19.23 14.98 -4.60
C ASN A 216 -20.70 15.13 -5.03
N THR A 217 -21.33 14.06 -5.51
CA THR A 217 -22.67 14.11 -6.12
C THR A 217 -23.77 14.27 -5.10
N ILE A 218 -23.62 13.67 -3.92
CA ILE A 218 -24.54 13.84 -2.79
C ILE A 218 -24.77 15.33 -2.47
N SER A 219 -23.81 16.20 -2.83
CA SER A 219 -23.84 17.62 -2.51
C SER A 219 -24.13 18.56 -3.69
N THR A 220 -24.14 18.07 -4.94
CA THR A 220 -23.99 18.94 -6.14
C THR A 220 -25.18 18.93 -7.11
N TYR A 221 -25.90 17.82 -7.25
CA TYR A 221 -26.96 17.69 -8.28
C TYR A 221 -28.33 17.46 -7.63
N ASP A 222 -29.38 18.07 -8.20
CA ASP A 222 -30.78 17.84 -7.84
C ASP A 222 -31.61 17.29 -9.02
N GLY A 223 -32.80 16.79 -8.71
CA GLY A 223 -33.80 16.36 -9.70
C GLY A 223 -33.29 15.31 -10.71
N GLU A 224 -33.60 15.52 -12.00
CA GLU A 224 -33.28 14.57 -13.08
C GLU A 224 -31.78 14.38 -13.30
N GLN A 225 -30.97 15.43 -13.05
CA GLN A 225 -29.52 15.35 -13.23
C GLN A 225 -28.90 14.37 -12.23
N HIS A 226 -29.40 14.37 -10.99
CA HIS A 226 -28.99 13.41 -9.97
C HIS A 226 -29.31 11.96 -10.40
N ILE A 227 -30.49 11.73 -10.98
CA ILE A 227 -30.92 10.40 -11.45
C ILE A 227 -29.99 9.87 -12.54
N VAL A 228 -29.77 10.65 -13.61
CA VAL A 228 -28.93 10.27 -14.74
C VAL A 228 -27.49 9.99 -14.29
N TYR A 229 -27.00 10.81 -13.37
CA TYR A 229 -25.67 10.63 -12.81
C TYR A 229 -25.55 9.34 -12.01
N MET A 230 -26.48 9.08 -11.09
CA MET A 230 -26.46 7.87 -10.26
C MET A 230 -26.58 6.59 -11.10
N GLN A 231 -27.37 6.60 -12.18
CA GLN A 231 -27.42 5.51 -13.15
C GLN A 231 -26.06 5.29 -13.84
N THR A 232 -25.42 6.38 -14.31
CA THR A 232 -24.11 6.34 -14.95
C THR A 232 -23.02 5.81 -14.02
N LEU A 233 -23.04 6.24 -12.75
CA LEU A 233 -22.14 5.78 -11.71
C LEU A 233 -22.31 4.29 -11.43
N ALA A 234 -23.54 3.81 -11.23
CA ALA A 234 -23.81 2.40 -11.00
C ALA A 234 -23.41 1.53 -12.20
N ALA A 235 -23.68 1.97 -13.43
CA ALA A 235 -23.22 1.28 -14.63
C ALA A 235 -21.68 1.17 -14.68
N SER A 236 -20.97 2.20 -14.23
CA SER A 236 -19.50 2.20 -14.18
C SER A 236 -18.95 1.29 -13.08
N LEU A 237 -19.56 1.28 -11.90
CA LEU A 237 -19.22 0.35 -10.81
C LEU A 237 -19.44 -1.12 -11.22
N LEU A 238 -20.57 -1.43 -11.86
CA LEU A 238 -20.87 -2.77 -12.38
C LEU A 238 -19.87 -3.21 -13.46
N ARG A 239 -19.44 -2.29 -14.32
CA ARG A 239 -18.40 -2.54 -15.35
C ARG A 239 -17.05 -2.88 -14.71
N CYS A 240 -16.66 -2.15 -13.67
CA CYS A 240 -15.45 -2.45 -12.90
C CYS A 240 -15.54 -3.84 -12.25
N GLU A 241 -16.68 -4.17 -11.66
CA GLU A 241 -16.88 -5.48 -11.05
C GLU A 241 -16.77 -6.62 -12.07
N GLU A 242 -17.36 -6.48 -13.26
CA GLU A 242 -17.28 -7.50 -14.29
C GLU A 242 -15.83 -7.68 -14.78
N ARG A 243 -15.08 -6.59 -14.95
CA ARG A 243 -13.66 -6.67 -15.30
C ARG A 243 -12.83 -7.36 -14.22
N LEU A 244 -13.12 -7.11 -12.93
CA LEU A 244 -12.49 -7.84 -11.83
C LEU A 244 -12.79 -9.34 -11.90
N LYS A 245 -14.04 -9.73 -12.19
CA LYS A 245 -14.42 -11.15 -12.35
C LYS A 245 -13.71 -11.81 -13.52
N ILE A 246 -13.63 -11.12 -14.67
CA ILE A 246 -12.91 -11.61 -15.86
C ILE A 246 -11.43 -11.80 -15.54
N TRP A 247 -10.80 -10.81 -14.89
CA TRP A 247 -9.42 -10.90 -14.45
C TRP A 247 -9.20 -12.10 -13.52
N HIS A 248 -10.06 -12.27 -12.51
CA HIS A 248 -9.94 -13.39 -11.58
C HIS A 248 -10.05 -14.74 -12.30
N LYS A 249 -10.97 -14.88 -13.26
CA LYS A 249 -11.09 -16.11 -14.07
C LYS A 249 -9.82 -16.41 -14.88
N GLN A 250 -9.11 -15.38 -15.35
CA GLN A 250 -7.89 -15.51 -16.13
C GLN A 250 -6.65 -15.79 -15.26
N ALA A 251 -6.58 -15.15 -14.09
CA ALA A 251 -5.42 -15.20 -13.21
C ALA A 251 -5.50 -16.29 -12.12
N SER A 252 -6.69 -16.82 -11.81
CA SER A 252 -6.92 -17.67 -10.64
C SER A 252 -6.00 -18.89 -10.59
N GLN A 253 -5.78 -19.58 -11.71
CA GLN A 253 -4.95 -20.79 -11.69
C GLN A 253 -3.51 -20.49 -11.27
N GLN A 254 -2.91 -19.43 -11.81
CA GLN A 254 -1.54 -19.02 -11.47
C GLN A 254 -1.47 -18.46 -10.04
N LEU A 255 -2.49 -17.71 -9.62
CA LEU A 255 -2.56 -17.15 -8.28
C LEU A 255 -2.70 -18.24 -7.22
N MET A 256 -3.54 -19.25 -7.43
CA MET A 256 -3.70 -20.37 -6.49
C MET A 256 -2.38 -21.12 -6.29
N ILE A 257 -1.65 -21.41 -7.37
CA ILE A 257 -0.30 -22.00 -7.29
C ILE A 257 0.64 -21.08 -6.49
N GLY A 258 0.58 -19.78 -6.76
CA GLY A 258 1.32 -18.77 -6.01
C GLY A 258 0.98 -18.81 -4.52
N GLU A 259 -0.30 -18.82 -4.14
CA GLU A 259 -0.77 -18.84 -2.76
C GLU A 259 -0.31 -20.08 -1.98
N GLU A 260 -0.13 -21.22 -2.63
CA GLU A 260 0.37 -22.45 -2.00
C GLU A 260 1.87 -22.41 -1.65
N ALA A 261 2.65 -21.55 -2.33
CA ALA A 261 4.08 -21.41 -2.08
C ALA A 261 4.33 -20.98 -0.63
N GLN A 262 5.32 -21.56 0.04
CA GLN A 262 5.60 -21.28 1.47
C GLN A 262 6.54 -20.08 1.69
N ASP A 263 6.96 -19.43 0.61
CA ASP A 263 7.94 -18.36 0.58
C ASP A 263 7.29 -16.95 0.46
N ALA A 264 8.08 -15.96 0.04
CA ALA A 264 7.60 -14.60 -0.24
C ALA A 264 6.57 -14.54 -1.38
N THR A 265 6.60 -15.50 -2.31
CA THR A 265 5.67 -15.59 -3.43
C THR A 265 4.26 -15.83 -2.93
N GLY A 266 4.07 -16.75 -1.98
CA GLY A 266 2.74 -17.02 -1.44
C GLY A 266 2.18 -15.90 -0.59
N LEU A 267 3.02 -15.15 0.14
CA LEU A 267 2.60 -13.91 0.80
C LEU A 267 2.12 -12.87 -0.23
N ALA A 268 2.90 -12.67 -1.29
CA ALA A 268 2.57 -11.72 -2.34
C ALA A 268 1.29 -12.08 -3.11
N ALA A 269 1.13 -13.36 -3.50
CA ALA A 269 -0.06 -13.86 -4.17
C ALA A 269 -1.30 -13.75 -3.29
N SER A 270 -1.17 -14.10 -2.00
CA SER A 270 -2.27 -13.96 -1.03
C SER A 270 -2.70 -12.51 -0.90
N HIS A 271 -1.75 -11.58 -0.84
CA HIS A 271 -2.05 -10.16 -0.76
C HIS A 271 -2.77 -9.65 -2.01
N LEU A 272 -2.30 -10.02 -3.20
CA LEU A 272 -2.95 -9.62 -4.46
C LEU A 272 -4.39 -10.13 -4.55
N MET A 273 -4.63 -11.36 -4.09
CA MET A 273 -5.97 -11.93 -4.00
C MET A 273 -6.84 -11.20 -2.96
N SER A 274 -6.29 -10.84 -1.81
CA SER A 274 -6.97 -10.02 -0.81
C SER A 274 -7.33 -8.62 -1.35
N ILE A 275 -6.48 -8.00 -2.17
CA ILE A 275 -6.80 -6.73 -2.87
C ILE A 275 -7.98 -6.92 -3.81
N TYR A 276 -7.97 -7.97 -4.64
CA TYR A 276 -9.10 -8.28 -5.51
C TYR A 276 -10.42 -8.39 -4.74
N TRP A 277 -10.44 -9.17 -3.66
CA TRP A 277 -11.63 -9.32 -2.83
C TRP A 277 -12.03 -8.01 -2.15
N ALA A 278 -11.07 -7.22 -1.66
CA ALA A 278 -11.34 -5.94 -1.04
C ALA A 278 -12.06 -4.98 -2.00
N TYR A 279 -11.59 -4.85 -3.24
CA TYR A 279 -12.28 -4.00 -4.22
C TYR A 279 -13.64 -4.55 -4.65
N ARG A 280 -13.83 -5.88 -4.70
CA ARG A 280 -15.15 -6.49 -4.90
C ARG A 280 -16.12 -6.13 -3.76
N VAL A 281 -15.68 -6.25 -2.50
CA VAL A 281 -16.45 -5.85 -1.31
C VAL A 281 -16.77 -4.36 -1.36
N LEU A 282 -15.80 -3.51 -1.68
CA LEU A 282 -15.98 -2.07 -1.73
C LEU A 282 -17.02 -1.66 -2.79
N ILE A 283 -16.90 -2.18 -4.01
CA ILE A 283 -17.86 -1.91 -5.10
C ILE A 283 -19.25 -2.43 -4.72
N ARG A 284 -19.36 -3.66 -4.22
CA ARG A 284 -20.66 -4.25 -3.89
C ARG A 284 -21.32 -3.60 -2.69
N GLY A 285 -20.55 -3.30 -1.66
CA GLY A 285 -21.04 -2.56 -0.50
C GLY A 285 -21.57 -1.17 -0.90
N VAL A 286 -20.95 -0.49 -1.87
CA VAL A 286 -21.48 0.78 -2.40
C VAL A 286 -22.77 0.55 -3.19
N LEU A 287 -22.78 -0.45 -4.09
CA LEU A 287 -23.96 -0.79 -4.89
C LEU A 287 -25.18 -1.19 -4.04
N GLU A 288 -24.95 -1.83 -2.89
CA GLU A 288 -26.01 -2.29 -1.97
C GLU A 288 -26.44 -1.21 -0.96
N ASN A 289 -25.54 -0.33 -0.51
CA ASN A 289 -25.84 0.66 0.52
C ASN A 289 -26.35 2.02 0.00
N HIS A 290 -26.28 2.25 -1.31
CA HIS A 290 -26.80 3.49 -1.92
C HIS A 290 -28.03 3.21 -2.78
N GLN A 291 -28.99 4.14 -2.76
CA GLN A 291 -30.12 4.08 -3.68
C GLN A 291 -29.66 4.46 -5.09
N PHE A 292 -29.74 3.50 -6.00
CA PHE A 292 -29.56 3.71 -7.43
C PHE A 292 -30.91 3.61 -8.12
N TYR A 293 -31.11 4.44 -9.15
CA TYR A 293 -32.35 4.47 -9.95
C TYR A 293 -32.37 3.38 -11.04
N GLN A 294 -31.72 2.25 -10.77
CA GLN A 294 -31.69 1.08 -11.64
C GLN A 294 -31.58 -0.18 -10.80
N GLU A 295 -32.08 -1.30 -11.32
CA GLU A 295 -31.94 -2.60 -10.67
C GLU A 295 -30.46 -2.99 -10.62
N ILE A 296 -29.98 -3.31 -9.43
CA ILE A 296 -28.62 -3.82 -9.23
C ILE A 296 -28.68 -5.35 -9.33
N PRO A 297 -28.01 -5.97 -10.32
CA PRO A 297 -28.02 -7.43 -10.45
C PRO A 297 -27.42 -8.08 -9.21
N ALA A 298 -28.07 -9.13 -8.72
CA ALA A 298 -27.55 -9.95 -7.63
C ALA A 298 -26.16 -10.49 -7.99
N SER A 299 -25.24 -10.45 -7.02
CA SER A 299 -23.94 -11.09 -7.16
C SER A 299 -24.06 -12.58 -6.89
N ALA A 300 -23.40 -13.41 -7.70
CA ALA A 300 -23.32 -14.85 -7.47
C ALA A 300 -22.59 -15.21 -6.17
N VAL A 301 -21.69 -14.34 -5.71
CA VAL A 301 -20.95 -14.47 -4.44
C VAL A 301 -21.49 -13.40 -3.50
N SER A 302 -21.91 -13.79 -2.30
CA SER A 302 -22.47 -12.84 -1.33
C SER A 302 -21.40 -11.91 -0.75
N LEU A 303 -21.79 -10.73 -0.27
CA LEU A 303 -20.86 -9.79 0.38
C LEU A 303 -20.16 -10.43 1.59
N SER A 304 -20.86 -11.29 2.35
CA SER A 304 -20.28 -12.06 3.46
C SER A 304 -19.19 -13.00 2.97
N GLU A 305 -19.46 -13.78 1.92
CA GLU A 305 -18.48 -14.72 1.37
C GLU A 305 -17.24 -14.00 0.81
N MET A 306 -17.41 -12.83 0.18
CA MET A 306 -16.27 -12.01 -0.26
C MET A 306 -15.40 -11.54 0.92
N ARG A 307 -16.04 -11.17 2.04
CA ARG A 307 -15.32 -10.79 3.27
C ARG A 307 -14.58 -11.98 3.87
N ASP A 308 -15.21 -13.14 3.95
CA ASP A 308 -14.59 -14.37 4.46
C ASP A 308 -13.37 -14.77 3.62
N ASN A 309 -13.42 -14.53 2.30
CA ASN A 309 -12.25 -14.69 1.42
C ASN A 309 -11.06 -13.81 1.81
N ILE A 310 -11.30 -12.59 2.30
CA ILE A 310 -10.24 -11.72 2.82
C ILE A 310 -9.73 -12.26 4.16
N LEU A 311 -10.66 -12.55 5.08
CA LEU A 311 -10.34 -12.94 6.45
C LEU A 311 -9.55 -14.25 6.51
N ARG A 312 -9.86 -15.24 5.67
CA ARG A 312 -9.10 -16.50 5.57
C ARG A 312 -7.62 -16.31 5.24
N ARG A 313 -7.23 -15.19 4.63
CA ARG A 313 -5.83 -14.89 4.28
C ARG A 313 -5.10 -14.11 5.38
N THR A 314 -5.82 -13.60 6.37
CA THR A 314 -5.23 -12.73 7.41
C THR A 314 -4.26 -13.45 8.33
N GLU A 315 -4.50 -14.72 8.65
CA GLU A 315 -3.60 -15.55 9.45
C GLU A 315 -2.17 -15.57 8.86
N ARG A 316 -2.08 -15.61 7.53
CA ARG A 316 -0.81 -15.62 6.82
C ARG A 316 -0.04 -14.31 7.02
N PHE A 317 -0.72 -13.17 6.98
CA PHE A 317 -0.13 -11.83 7.15
C PHE A 317 0.11 -11.45 8.62
N SER A 318 -0.55 -12.13 9.55
CA SER A 318 -0.36 -11.92 10.99
C SER A 318 0.69 -12.85 11.59
N SER A 319 1.11 -13.89 10.87
CA SER A 319 2.17 -14.79 11.31
C SER A 319 3.49 -14.05 11.51
N ALA A 320 4.27 -14.42 12.53
CA ALA A 320 5.62 -13.86 12.75
C ALA A 320 6.51 -14.01 11.50
N LYS A 321 6.28 -15.08 10.75
CA LYS A 321 6.88 -15.40 9.45
C LYS A 321 6.65 -14.33 8.39
N SER A 322 5.60 -13.52 8.46
CA SER A 322 5.32 -12.48 7.46
C SER A 322 6.07 -11.17 7.68
N GLY A 323 6.73 -11.00 8.83
CA GLY A 323 7.51 -9.81 9.17
C GLY A 323 6.71 -8.52 9.14
N TRP A 324 7.41 -7.40 8.96
CA TRP A 324 6.75 -6.11 8.74
C TRP A 324 6.06 -6.01 7.39
N PHE A 325 6.46 -6.81 6.39
CA PHE A 325 5.75 -6.86 5.13
C PHE A 325 4.28 -7.27 5.32
N GLY A 326 4.01 -8.33 6.10
CA GLY A 326 2.64 -8.73 6.46
C GLY A 326 1.86 -7.61 7.14
N LYS A 327 2.46 -6.94 8.13
CA LYS A 327 1.86 -5.79 8.84
C LYS A 327 1.56 -4.60 7.93
N GLN A 328 2.40 -4.36 6.92
CA GLN A 328 2.23 -3.27 5.96
C GLN A 328 1.05 -3.51 5.02
N ILE A 329 0.86 -4.75 4.56
CA ILE A 329 -0.07 -5.07 3.47
C ILE A 329 -1.46 -5.51 3.94
N ILE A 330 -1.60 -5.92 5.21
CA ILE A 330 -2.89 -6.38 5.76
C ILE A 330 -3.92 -5.25 5.93
N GLY A 331 -3.46 -4.02 6.11
CA GLY A 331 -4.27 -2.90 6.58
C GLY A 331 -5.50 -2.61 5.73
N PHE A 332 -5.35 -2.53 4.40
CA PHE A 332 -6.46 -2.20 3.54
C PHE A 332 -7.49 -3.31 3.36
N PRO A 333 -7.11 -4.53 2.95
CA PRO A 333 -8.10 -5.58 2.74
C PRO A 333 -8.94 -5.85 3.99
N VAL A 334 -8.30 -5.89 5.17
CA VAL A 334 -9.00 -6.10 6.43
C VAL A 334 -9.84 -4.89 6.81
N GLY A 335 -9.33 -3.66 6.63
CA GLY A 335 -10.12 -2.46 6.86
C GLY A 335 -11.40 -2.40 6.02
N VAL A 336 -11.34 -2.80 4.75
CA VAL A 336 -12.53 -2.94 3.90
C VAL A 336 -13.45 -4.05 4.43
N ALA A 337 -12.92 -5.22 4.77
CA ALA A 337 -13.73 -6.31 5.30
C ALA A 337 -14.44 -5.94 6.61
N MET A 338 -13.81 -5.15 7.47
CA MET A 338 -14.38 -4.64 8.72
C MET A 338 -15.48 -3.59 8.48
N ARG A 339 -15.31 -2.70 7.49
CA ARG A 339 -16.30 -1.65 7.18
C ARG A 339 -17.68 -2.19 6.83
N PHE A 340 -17.71 -3.33 6.15
CA PHE A 340 -18.92 -4.01 5.70
C PHE A 340 -19.24 -5.24 6.59
N ALA A 341 -18.68 -5.29 7.79
CA ALA A 341 -18.97 -6.29 8.81
C ALA A 341 -20.12 -5.85 9.74
N PRO A 342 -20.90 -6.81 10.28
CA PRO A 342 -21.62 -6.54 11.52
C PRO A 342 -20.60 -6.16 12.62
N PRO A 343 -20.96 -5.30 13.58
CA PRO A 343 -20.03 -4.80 14.59
C PRO A 343 -19.41 -5.97 15.38
N ALA A 344 -18.12 -6.24 15.13
CA ALA A 344 -17.35 -7.26 15.83
C ALA A 344 -16.39 -6.62 16.85
N LYS A 345 -16.03 -7.39 17.88
CA LYS A 345 -15.23 -6.96 19.03
C LYS A 345 -13.90 -6.33 18.58
N THR A 346 -13.69 -5.08 18.98
CA THR A 346 -12.43 -4.34 18.85
C THR A 346 -11.28 -5.07 19.57
N GLY A 347 -10.14 -5.28 18.91
CA GLY A 347 -8.91 -5.77 19.56
C GLY A 347 -8.05 -6.80 18.83
N GLU A 348 -8.55 -7.46 17.76
CA GLU A 348 -7.82 -8.55 17.08
C GLU A 348 -6.96 -8.10 15.87
N TYR A 349 -7.13 -6.87 15.37
CA TYR A 349 -6.46 -6.39 14.15
C TYR A 349 -5.51 -5.22 14.40
N PRO A 350 -4.48 -5.03 13.56
CA PRO A 350 -3.60 -3.86 13.64
C PRO A 350 -4.38 -2.54 13.57
N ALA A 351 -3.90 -1.52 14.28
CA ALA A 351 -4.50 -0.17 14.31
C ALA A 351 -4.77 0.43 12.91
N ILE A 352 -3.96 0.08 11.92
CA ILE A 352 -4.16 0.52 10.53
C ILE A 352 -5.47 -0.01 9.92
N CYS A 353 -5.93 -1.21 10.30
CA CYS A 353 -7.19 -1.79 9.83
C CYS A 353 -8.40 -0.99 10.31
N GLU A 354 -8.42 -0.65 11.61
CA GLU A 354 -9.45 0.21 12.20
C GLU A 354 -9.46 1.58 11.53
N THR A 355 -8.27 2.09 11.23
CA THR A 355 -8.14 3.40 10.62
C THR A 355 -8.60 3.44 9.16
N VAL A 356 -8.28 2.40 8.37
CA VAL A 356 -8.81 2.25 7.01
C VAL A 356 -10.33 2.10 7.06
N SER A 357 -10.86 1.27 7.95
CA SER A 357 -12.31 1.07 8.12
C SER A 357 -13.04 2.39 8.41
N ALA A 358 -12.52 3.19 9.34
CA ALA A 358 -13.09 4.48 9.70
C ALA A 358 -13.10 5.50 8.55
N ARG A 359 -12.14 5.43 7.62
CA ARG A 359 -12.04 6.35 6.45
C ARG A 359 -12.86 5.91 5.24
N LEU A 360 -13.25 4.64 5.20
CA LEU A 360 -14.22 4.13 4.23
C LEU A 360 -15.68 4.37 4.68
N SER A 361 -15.87 4.89 5.89
CA SER A 361 -17.16 5.38 6.41
C SER A 361 -17.41 6.80 5.93
#